data_AF-A0A966FR51-F1
#
_entry.id   AF-A0A966FR51-F1
#
_cell.length_a   1.000
_cell.length_b   1.000
_cell.length_c   1.000
_cell.angle_alpha   90.00
_cell.angle_beta   90.00
_cell.angle_gamma   90.00
#
_symmetry.space_group_name_H-M   'P 1'
#
loop_
_entity.id
_entity.type
_entity.pdbx_description
1 polymer ?
#
loop_
_entity_poly.entity_id
_entity_poly.type
_entity_poly.pdbx_seq_one_letter_code
_entity_poly.pdbx_strand_id
1 'polypeptide(L)'
;MASFHSLYSQIQIHGPHDEGLPVKGHESPRLITPVLNRWLGKIGDPQIGPTYLGFCGIASLICGFIAIEIIGLNFWASVHWNPVAFIEGMAWHRLDPPEAKWGFSPFVPLAEGGWWIWAGFFLTASILLWWCRMYLRAKALGMSTHVAWAFASAIFLYLSIGFIRPMLLGSWHEAPPFGIIPHLNWTASLSVLYGNFYYNPFHCFSIVFLYGSVLLFAMHGGTILAVSRFGGERETEEIVDRGTAAERGALFWRWTIGFNATFESVHRWAYWFAILTTFAGAIGILLTGTVVDNWYLWGVKWGLAPEYPATYPDMTLPPE
;
A
#
# COMPACT_ATOMS: atom_id res chain seq x y z
N MET A 1 -35.55 16.33 -1.99
CA MET A 1 -34.57 17.16 -1.25
C MET A 1 -33.31 16.35 -1.07
N ALA A 2 -32.15 16.91 -1.40
CA ALA A 2 -30.86 16.25 -1.13
C ALA A 2 -30.60 16.21 0.39
N SER A 3 -30.25 15.05 0.92
CA SER A 3 -29.83 14.90 2.32
C SER A 3 -28.33 15.15 2.43
N PHE A 4 -27.92 16.35 2.84
CA PHE A 4 -26.50 16.72 2.92
C PHE A 4 -25.75 16.05 4.10
N HIS A 5 -26.46 15.38 5.02
CA HIS A 5 -25.87 14.66 6.14
C HIS A 5 -24.89 13.56 5.71
N SER A 6 -25.04 13.02 4.50
CA SER A 6 -24.16 11.98 3.96
C SER A 6 -22.79 12.51 3.48
N LEU A 7 -22.62 13.83 3.38
CA LEU A 7 -21.35 14.45 2.95
C LEU A 7 -20.60 15.11 4.09
N TYR A 8 -21.31 15.73 5.03
CA TYR A 8 -20.71 16.32 6.22
C TYR A 8 -21.71 16.41 7.38
N SER A 9 -21.19 16.39 8.60
CA SER A 9 -21.94 16.59 9.83
C SER A 9 -22.37 18.05 9.96
N GLN A 10 -23.64 18.34 9.64
CA GLN A 10 -24.20 19.69 9.76
C GLN A 10 -24.15 20.19 11.21
N ILE A 11 -24.62 19.35 12.13
CA ILE A 11 -24.62 19.57 13.57
C ILE A 11 -23.72 18.49 14.19
N GLN A 12 -22.68 18.90 14.91
CA GLN A 12 -21.83 18.00 15.68
C GLN A 12 -22.33 17.94 17.12
N ILE A 13 -22.33 16.75 17.70
CA ILE A 13 -22.69 16.51 19.09
C ILE A 13 -21.41 16.04 19.79
N HIS A 14 -21.13 16.60 20.97
CA HIS A 14 -19.96 16.23 21.76
C HIS A 14 -20.42 15.55 23.05
N GLY A 15 -19.90 14.35 23.28
CA GLY A 15 -20.01 13.64 24.55
C GLY A 15 -18.66 13.66 25.30
N PRO A 16 -18.59 12.94 26.44
CA PRO A 16 -17.31 12.58 27.07
C PRO A 16 -16.38 11.87 26.07
N HIS A 17 -15.08 11.95 26.30
CA HIS A 17 -14.11 11.23 25.48
C HIS A 17 -14.31 9.72 25.56
N ASP A 18 -14.22 9.04 24.42
CA ASP A 18 -14.15 7.58 24.38
C ASP A 18 -12.74 7.12 24.71
N GLU A 19 -12.58 6.52 25.89
CA GLU A 19 -11.31 5.97 26.34
C GLU A 19 -10.94 4.66 25.62
N GLY A 20 -11.89 4.06 24.89
CA GLY A 20 -11.77 2.79 24.18
C GLY A 20 -12.01 1.57 25.06
N LEU A 21 -12.42 0.46 24.45
CA LEU A 21 -12.77 -0.78 25.16
C LEU A 21 -11.66 -1.26 26.12
N PRO A 22 -12.01 -1.74 27.33
CA PRO A 22 -11.03 -2.30 28.24
C PRO A 22 -10.42 -3.57 27.65
N VAL A 23 -9.09 -3.64 27.66
CA VAL A 23 -8.33 -4.82 27.21
C VAL A 23 -8.00 -5.68 28.42
N LYS A 24 -8.08 -7.00 28.27
CA LYS A 24 -7.73 -7.95 29.34
C LYS A 24 -6.19 -8.06 29.46
N GLY A 25 -5.66 -7.91 30.67
CA GLY A 25 -4.25 -8.15 31.00
C GLY A 25 -3.47 -6.92 31.44
N HIS A 26 -2.17 -7.10 31.69
CA HIS A 26 -1.25 -6.00 32.04
C HIS A 26 -0.69 -5.38 30.77
N GLU A 27 -1.46 -4.50 30.14
CA GLU A 27 -0.95 -3.68 29.04
C GLU A 27 -0.54 -2.29 29.54
N SER A 28 0.45 -1.71 28.86
CA SER A 28 0.81 -0.31 29.05
C SER A 28 -0.43 0.59 28.88
N PRO A 29 -0.56 1.67 29.67
CA PRO A 29 -1.67 2.60 29.53
C PRO A 29 -1.68 3.20 28.12
N ARG A 30 -2.88 3.57 27.65
CA ARG A 30 -3.00 4.39 26.43
C ARG A 30 -2.32 5.74 26.69
N LEU A 31 -1.65 6.24 25.67
CA LEU A 31 -0.96 7.52 25.67
C LEU A 31 -1.82 8.57 24.98
N ILE A 32 -1.46 9.83 25.17
CA ILE A 32 -2.11 11.02 24.60
C ILE A 32 -3.48 11.28 25.22
N THR A 33 -3.63 12.44 25.85
CA THR A 33 -4.93 12.94 26.31
C THR A 33 -5.82 13.20 25.10
N PRO A 34 -7.05 12.65 25.03
CA PRO A 34 -7.92 12.85 23.88
C PRO A 34 -8.30 14.32 23.71
N VAL A 35 -8.41 14.76 22.46
CA VAL A 35 -8.86 16.12 22.11
C VAL A 35 -9.90 16.07 21.00
N LEU A 36 -10.76 17.08 20.93
CA LEU A 36 -11.80 17.19 19.90
C LEU A 36 -11.40 18.23 18.84
N ASN A 37 -11.41 17.83 17.57
CA ASN A 37 -11.17 18.70 16.44
C ASN A 37 -12.47 18.93 15.63
N ARG A 38 -12.95 20.17 15.62
CA ARG A 38 -14.19 20.56 14.93
C ARG A 38 -14.16 20.31 13.42
N TRP A 39 -13.01 20.51 12.77
CA TRP A 39 -12.90 20.34 11.31
C TRP A 39 -12.87 18.87 10.92
N LEU A 40 -12.18 18.01 11.68
CA LEU A 40 -12.25 16.56 11.49
C LEU A 40 -13.68 16.05 11.74
N GLY A 41 -14.34 16.56 12.79
CA GLY A 41 -15.73 16.24 13.11
C GLY A 41 -16.74 16.62 12.01
N LYS A 42 -16.36 17.44 11.01
CA LYS A 42 -17.24 17.73 9.86
C LYS A 42 -17.33 16.55 8.90
N ILE A 43 -16.29 15.72 8.81
CA ILE A 43 -16.17 14.64 7.83
C ILE A 43 -15.98 13.26 8.47
N GLY A 44 -15.98 13.17 9.79
CA GLY A 44 -15.81 11.93 10.54
C GLY A 44 -15.91 12.14 12.05
N ASP A 45 -15.21 11.32 12.82
CA ASP A 45 -15.11 11.44 14.28
C ASP A 45 -14.23 12.66 14.66
N PRO A 46 -14.68 13.56 15.55
CA PRO A 46 -13.87 14.69 16.01
C PRO A 46 -12.72 14.30 16.94
N GLN A 47 -12.74 13.11 17.57
CA GLN A 47 -11.78 12.75 18.61
C GLN A 47 -10.42 12.32 18.02
N ILE A 48 -9.34 12.91 18.53
CA ILE A 48 -7.95 12.50 18.28
C ILE A 48 -7.39 11.92 19.58
N GLY A 49 -6.96 10.66 19.53
CA GLY A 49 -6.52 9.92 20.71
C GLY A 49 -7.67 9.30 21.50
N PRO A 50 -7.38 8.54 22.58
CA PRO A 50 -6.05 8.17 23.04
C PRO A 50 -5.45 7.06 22.13
N THR A 51 -4.14 6.88 22.15
CA THR A 51 -3.47 5.85 21.33
C THR A 51 -2.69 4.86 22.18
N TYR A 52 -2.74 3.59 21.84
CA TYR A 52 -1.90 2.60 22.50
C TYR A 52 -0.48 2.63 21.92
N LEU A 53 0.58 2.54 22.72
CA LEU A 53 1.96 2.39 22.21
C LEU A 53 2.77 1.43 23.06
N GLY A 54 2.53 0.13 22.90
CA GLY A 54 3.36 -0.92 23.48
C GLY A 54 4.72 -1.08 22.78
N PHE A 55 5.52 -2.04 23.24
CA PHE A 55 6.89 -2.30 22.76
C PHE A 55 7.01 -2.31 21.23
N CYS A 56 6.19 -3.10 20.52
CA CYS A 56 6.24 -3.16 19.06
C CYS A 56 5.97 -1.80 18.39
N GLY A 57 5.09 -0.98 18.97
CA GLY A 57 4.82 0.36 18.45
C GLY A 57 6.00 1.30 18.65
N ILE A 58 6.58 1.33 19.85
CA ILE A 58 7.75 2.17 20.16
C ILE A 58 8.94 1.75 19.29
N ALA A 59 9.26 0.46 19.26
CA ALA A 59 10.36 -0.07 18.46
C ALA A 59 10.15 0.21 16.96
N SER A 60 8.92 0.07 16.46
CA SER A 60 8.60 0.43 15.07
C SER A 60 8.88 1.89 14.77
N LEU A 61 8.47 2.82 15.64
CA LEU A 61 8.70 4.25 15.46
C LEU A 61 10.20 4.60 15.54
N ILE A 62 10.96 3.99 16.45
CA ILE A 62 12.41 4.20 16.55
C ILE A 62 13.11 3.72 15.27
N CYS A 63 12.81 2.51 14.79
CA CYS A 63 13.39 1.99 13.55
C CYS A 63 12.99 2.86 12.35
N GLY A 64 11.73 3.29 12.27
CA GLY A 64 11.25 4.15 11.18
C GLY A 64 11.90 5.52 11.19
N PHE A 65 12.08 6.11 12.37
CA PHE A 65 12.81 7.36 12.55
C PHE A 65 14.25 7.23 12.08
N ILE A 66 14.98 6.18 12.50
CA ILE A 66 16.36 5.93 12.05
C ILE A 66 16.42 5.81 10.52
N ALA A 67 15.50 5.07 9.89
CA ALA A 67 15.48 4.93 8.44
C ALA A 67 15.25 6.27 7.72
N ILE A 68 14.29 7.07 8.20
CA ILE A 68 13.98 8.39 7.63
C ILE A 68 15.17 9.34 7.80
N GLU A 69 15.82 9.35 8.96
CA GLU A 69 17.00 10.18 9.20
C GLU A 69 18.17 9.78 8.30
N ILE A 70 18.44 8.48 8.11
CA ILE A 70 19.48 8.02 7.18
C ILE A 70 19.18 8.55 5.77
N ILE A 71 17.93 8.43 5.30
CA ILE A 71 17.53 8.91 3.97
C ILE A 71 17.69 10.44 3.89
N GLY A 72 17.11 11.18 4.84
CA GLY A 72 17.11 12.65 4.84
C GLY A 72 18.50 13.27 4.99
N LEU A 73 19.35 12.69 5.84
CA LEU A 73 20.72 13.16 6.01
C LEU A 73 21.57 12.88 4.76
N ASN A 74 21.37 11.75 4.08
CA ASN A 74 22.05 11.48 2.81
C ASN A 74 21.58 12.45 1.70
N PHE A 75 20.29 12.76 1.64
CA PHE A 75 19.77 13.79 0.73
C PHE A 75 20.42 15.15 0.98
N TRP A 76 20.52 15.57 2.25
CA TRP A 76 21.12 16.86 2.61
C TRP A 76 22.64 16.90 2.37
N ALA A 77 23.33 15.80 2.64
CA ALA A 77 24.75 15.63 2.33
C ALA A 77 25.02 15.74 0.81
N SER A 78 24.11 15.21 -0.03
CA SER A 78 24.24 15.25 -1.50
C SER A 78 24.29 16.67 -2.08
N VAL A 79 23.73 17.64 -1.35
CA VAL A 79 23.74 19.07 -1.68
C VAL A 79 24.63 19.88 -0.74
N HIS A 80 25.67 19.25 -0.20
CA HIS A 80 26.68 19.89 0.66
C HIS A 80 26.10 20.63 1.87
N TRP A 81 25.05 20.08 2.49
CA TRP A 81 24.38 20.67 3.65
C TRP A 81 23.75 22.05 3.38
N ASN A 82 23.50 22.40 2.12
CA ASN A 82 22.81 23.63 1.77
C ASN A 82 21.28 23.47 1.96
N PRO A 83 20.64 24.22 2.88
CA PRO A 83 19.22 24.06 3.17
C PRO A 83 18.31 24.51 2.02
N VAL A 84 18.72 25.49 1.21
CA VAL A 84 17.93 25.96 0.07
C VAL A 84 17.92 24.90 -1.03
N ALA A 85 19.11 24.40 -1.40
CA ALA A 85 19.23 23.33 -2.39
C ALA A 85 18.54 22.03 -1.94
N PHE A 86 18.53 21.75 -0.63
CA PHE A 86 17.79 20.63 -0.07
C PHE A 86 16.28 20.75 -0.33
N ILE A 87 15.70 21.92 -0.09
CA ILE A 87 14.27 22.17 -0.30
C ILE A 87 13.93 22.19 -1.79
N GLU A 88 14.72 22.91 -2.61
CA GLU A 88 14.53 22.99 -4.07
C GLU A 88 14.61 21.62 -4.74
N GLY A 89 15.57 20.79 -4.31
CA GLY A 89 15.79 19.44 -4.84
C GLY A 89 14.93 18.34 -4.23
N MET A 90 13.97 18.64 -3.33
CA MET A 90 13.29 17.65 -2.50
C MET A 90 12.72 16.45 -3.29
N ALA A 91 12.20 16.67 -4.50
CA ALA A 91 11.68 15.58 -5.33
C ALA A 91 12.76 14.77 -6.07
N TRP A 92 13.96 15.32 -6.26
CA TRP A 92 15.04 14.73 -7.06
C TRP A 92 16.15 14.10 -6.22
N HIS A 93 16.21 14.39 -4.92
CA HIS A 93 17.18 13.74 -4.04
C HIS A 93 17.03 12.22 -4.03
N ARG A 94 18.17 11.54 -3.88
CA ARG A 94 18.25 10.09 -3.95
C ARG A 94 19.23 9.53 -2.93
N LEU A 95 18.90 8.35 -2.42
CA LEU A 95 19.80 7.46 -1.73
C LEU A 95 19.74 6.13 -2.49
N ASP A 96 20.87 5.77 -3.08
CA ASP A 96 20.94 4.67 -4.05
C ASP A 96 21.34 3.34 -3.43
N PRO A 97 20.83 2.22 -3.96
CA PRO A 97 21.35 0.92 -3.63
C PRO A 97 22.82 0.79 -4.07
N PRO A 98 23.59 -0.14 -3.47
CA PRO A 98 24.93 -0.48 -3.93
C PRO A 98 25.00 -0.78 -5.43
N GLU A 99 26.12 -0.40 -6.05
CA GLU A 99 26.43 -0.77 -7.44
C GLU A 99 26.56 -2.29 -7.60
N ALA A 100 26.33 -2.79 -8.82
CA ALA A 100 26.33 -4.22 -9.13
C ALA A 100 27.63 -4.96 -8.75
N LYS A 101 28.78 -4.26 -8.74
CA LYS A 101 30.09 -4.82 -8.35
C LYS A 101 30.10 -5.38 -6.91
N TRP A 102 29.20 -4.91 -6.05
CA TRP A 102 29.09 -5.35 -4.66
C TRP A 102 28.17 -6.57 -4.46
N GLY A 103 27.47 -7.02 -5.53
CA GLY A 103 26.52 -8.13 -5.47
C GLY A 103 25.47 -7.96 -4.38
N PHE A 104 25.09 -9.05 -3.72
CA PHE A 104 24.17 -9.08 -2.58
C PHE A 104 24.90 -9.21 -1.23
N SER A 105 25.98 -8.44 -1.05
CA SER A 105 26.72 -8.40 0.22
C SER A 105 26.09 -7.42 1.20
N PRO A 106 25.94 -7.76 2.50
CA PRO A 106 25.58 -6.78 3.52
C PRO A 106 26.75 -5.85 3.88
N PHE A 107 27.99 -6.22 3.50
CA PHE A 107 29.21 -5.47 3.81
C PHE A 107 29.61 -4.60 2.62
N VAL A 108 29.01 -3.41 2.52
CA VAL A 108 29.30 -2.40 1.50
C VAL A 108 29.75 -1.11 2.21
N PRO A 109 30.80 -0.41 1.71
CA PRO A 109 31.18 0.89 2.26
C PRO A 109 29.98 1.85 2.32
N LEU A 110 29.89 2.63 3.40
CA LEU A 110 28.73 3.52 3.62
C LEU A 110 28.52 4.51 2.46
N ALA A 111 29.61 5.06 1.92
CA ALA A 111 29.58 5.98 0.79
C ALA A 111 29.22 5.32 -0.56
N GLU A 112 29.25 4.00 -0.66
CA GLU A 112 28.99 3.24 -1.90
C GLU A 112 27.65 2.46 -1.85
N GLY A 113 26.67 2.97 -1.10
CA GLY A 113 25.34 2.35 -0.96
C GLY A 113 25.13 1.59 0.34
N GLY A 114 26.12 1.52 1.25
CA GLY A 114 25.93 0.94 2.58
C GLY A 114 24.85 1.64 3.40
N TRP A 115 24.68 2.96 3.25
CA TRP A 115 23.58 3.70 3.89
C TRP A 115 22.20 3.24 3.42
N TRP A 116 22.05 2.88 2.14
CA TRP A 116 20.80 2.36 1.60
C TRP A 116 20.44 1.01 2.24
N ILE A 117 21.42 0.12 2.44
CA ILE A 117 21.19 -1.17 3.11
C ILE A 117 20.67 -0.95 4.53
N TRP A 118 21.30 -0.05 5.30
CA TRP A 118 20.87 0.25 6.67
C TRP A 118 19.50 0.92 6.71
N ALA A 119 19.23 1.88 5.83
CA ALA A 119 17.90 2.47 5.70
C ALA A 119 16.84 1.40 5.39
N GLY A 120 17.09 0.52 4.43
CA GLY A 120 16.21 -0.59 4.08
C GLY A 120 15.99 -1.57 5.21
N PHE A 121 17.04 -1.91 5.97
CA PHE A 121 16.95 -2.78 7.16
C PHE A 121 16.06 -2.16 8.25
N PHE A 122 16.34 -0.92 8.65
CA PHE A 122 15.56 -0.26 9.69
C PHE A 122 14.12 0.01 9.25
N LEU A 123 13.90 0.34 7.97
CA LEU A 123 12.56 0.49 7.41
C LEU A 123 11.78 -0.84 7.43
N THR A 124 12.42 -1.93 7.00
CA THR A 124 11.83 -3.27 7.04
C THR A 124 11.46 -3.68 8.46
N ALA A 125 12.38 -3.48 9.41
CA ALA A 125 12.13 -3.76 10.83
C ALA A 125 10.96 -2.92 11.36
N SER A 126 10.91 -1.62 11.03
CA SER A 126 9.81 -0.72 11.39
C SER A 126 8.46 -1.25 10.92
N ILE A 127 8.37 -1.64 9.65
CA ILE A 127 7.15 -2.16 9.02
C ILE A 127 6.71 -3.48 9.66
N LEU A 128 7.62 -4.43 9.89
CA LEU A 128 7.30 -5.72 10.51
C LEU A 128 6.87 -5.57 11.98
N LEU A 129 7.50 -4.65 12.72
CA LEU A 129 7.09 -4.30 14.08
C LEU A 129 5.70 -3.64 14.11
N TRP A 130 5.39 -2.81 13.10
CA TRP A 130 4.05 -2.23 12.96
C TRP A 130 3.00 -3.29 12.64
N TRP A 131 3.34 -4.26 11.79
CA TRP A 131 2.49 -5.43 11.53
C TRP A 131 2.21 -6.21 12.80
N CYS A 132 3.25 -6.50 13.60
CA CYS A 132 3.12 -7.18 14.88
C CYS A 132 2.22 -6.40 15.84
N ARG A 133 2.40 -5.07 15.91
CA ARG A 133 1.50 -4.17 16.66
C ARG A 133 0.04 -4.36 16.24
N MET A 134 -0.27 -4.28 14.94
CA MET A 134 -1.64 -4.43 14.43
C MET A 134 -2.23 -5.79 14.77
N TYR A 135 -1.46 -6.87 14.59
CA TYR A 135 -1.86 -8.23 14.94
C TYR A 135 -2.20 -8.35 16.43
N LEU A 136 -1.31 -7.88 17.30
CA LEU A 136 -1.49 -7.94 18.75
C LEU A 136 -2.68 -7.09 19.21
N ARG A 137 -2.94 -5.93 18.57
CA ARG A 137 -4.13 -5.10 18.87
C ARG A 137 -5.44 -5.82 18.55
N ALA A 138 -5.52 -6.48 17.40
CA ALA A 138 -6.71 -7.25 17.03
C ALA A 138 -6.96 -8.38 18.05
N LYS A 139 -5.90 -9.12 18.42
CA LYS A 139 -6.00 -10.20 19.42
C LYS A 139 -6.41 -9.70 20.80
N ALA A 140 -5.85 -8.59 21.25
CA ALA A 140 -6.15 -7.96 22.53
C ALA A 140 -7.64 -7.57 22.66
N LEU A 141 -8.26 -7.15 21.56
CA LEU A 141 -9.68 -6.80 21.49
C LEU A 141 -10.61 -7.99 21.18
N GLY A 142 -10.08 -9.21 21.09
CA GLY A 142 -10.87 -10.39 20.72
C GLY A 142 -11.35 -10.40 19.26
N MET A 143 -10.76 -9.57 18.40
CA MET A 143 -11.08 -9.47 16.99
C MET A 143 -10.30 -10.49 16.15
N SER A 144 -10.81 -10.80 14.96
CA SER A 144 -10.06 -11.55 13.94
C SER A 144 -8.97 -10.68 13.30
N THR A 145 -7.92 -11.30 12.78
CA THR A 145 -6.69 -10.61 12.33
C THR A 145 -6.69 -10.24 10.84
N HIS A 146 -7.86 -10.05 10.23
CA HIS A 146 -8.01 -9.77 8.79
C HIS A 146 -7.13 -8.59 8.31
N VAL A 147 -7.14 -7.46 9.02
CA VAL A 147 -6.37 -6.28 8.63
C VAL A 147 -4.86 -6.55 8.66
N ALA A 148 -4.37 -7.32 9.64
CA ALA A 148 -2.96 -7.72 9.70
C ALA A 148 -2.57 -8.59 8.49
N TRP A 149 -3.44 -9.50 8.04
CA TRP A 149 -3.18 -10.31 6.85
C TRP A 149 -3.22 -9.52 5.55
N ALA A 150 -4.10 -8.53 5.42
CA ALA A 150 -4.08 -7.61 4.29
C ALA A 150 -2.76 -6.80 4.27
N PHE A 151 -2.31 -6.33 5.43
CA PHE A 151 -1.03 -5.64 5.53
C PHE A 151 0.15 -6.56 5.22
N ALA A 152 0.11 -7.84 5.61
CA ALA A 152 1.14 -8.81 5.25
C ALA A 152 1.29 -8.98 3.73
N SER A 153 0.19 -8.92 2.96
CA SER A 153 0.25 -8.95 1.49
C SER A 153 0.97 -7.72 0.91
N ALA A 154 0.72 -6.53 1.47
CA ALA A 154 1.46 -5.33 1.07
C ALA A 154 2.94 -5.40 1.45
N ILE A 155 3.26 -5.95 2.62
CA ILE A 155 4.64 -6.21 3.05
C ILE A 155 5.33 -7.21 2.11
N PHE A 156 4.60 -8.22 1.64
CA PHE A 156 5.13 -9.19 0.68
C PHE A 156 5.53 -8.53 -0.64
N LEU A 157 4.73 -7.60 -1.18
CA LEU A 157 5.12 -6.79 -2.34
C LEU A 157 6.33 -5.92 -2.06
N TYR A 158 6.34 -5.20 -0.93
CA TYR A 158 7.46 -4.36 -0.50
C TYR A 158 8.78 -5.15 -0.43
N LEU A 159 8.76 -6.31 0.24
CA LEU A 159 9.92 -7.19 0.34
C LEU A 159 10.30 -7.79 -1.01
N SER A 160 9.32 -8.13 -1.85
CA SER A 160 9.59 -8.67 -3.19
C SER A 160 10.39 -7.70 -4.04
N ILE A 161 10.04 -6.40 -3.99
CA ILE A 161 10.72 -5.34 -4.74
C ILE A 161 12.11 -5.03 -4.15
N GLY A 162 12.19 -4.78 -2.84
CA GLY A 162 13.38 -4.21 -2.21
C GLY A 162 14.38 -5.21 -1.63
N PHE A 163 14.01 -6.49 -1.51
CA PHE A 163 14.83 -7.48 -0.82
C PHE A 163 14.88 -8.85 -1.52
N ILE A 164 13.73 -9.51 -1.69
CA ILE A 164 13.66 -10.90 -2.17
C ILE A 164 14.11 -11.00 -3.63
N ARG A 165 13.59 -10.17 -4.55
CA ARG A 165 14.05 -10.21 -5.95
C ARG A 165 15.54 -9.82 -6.07
N PRO A 166 16.04 -8.72 -5.47
CA PRO A 166 17.48 -8.42 -5.44
C PRO A 166 18.34 -9.58 -4.93
N MET A 167 17.88 -10.29 -3.89
CA MET A 167 18.55 -11.49 -3.36
C MET A 167 18.60 -12.62 -4.38
N LEU A 168 17.47 -12.91 -5.04
CA LEU A 168 17.39 -13.96 -6.07
C LEU A 168 18.26 -13.67 -7.29
N LEU A 169 18.42 -12.38 -7.64
CA LEU A 169 19.29 -11.92 -8.72
C LEU A 169 20.75 -11.74 -8.27
N GLY A 170 21.04 -11.88 -6.97
CA GLY A 170 22.39 -11.76 -6.42
C GLY A 170 22.96 -10.33 -6.45
N SER A 171 22.13 -9.28 -6.52
CA SER A 171 22.59 -7.90 -6.60
C SER A 171 21.64 -6.90 -5.96
N TRP A 172 22.12 -6.07 -5.02
CA TRP A 172 21.34 -4.97 -4.45
C TRP A 172 20.97 -3.89 -5.48
N HIS A 173 21.75 -3.76 -6.55
CA HIS A 173 21.53 -2.77 -7.62
C HIS A 173 20.13 -2.86 -8.26
N GLU A 174 19.51 -4.04 -8.18
CA GLU A 174 18.18 -4.32 -8.69
C GLU A 174 17.05 -3.68 -7.85
N ALA A 175 17.34 -3.23 -6.62
CA ALA A 175 16.37 -2.62 -5.73
C ALA A 175 16.12 -1.14 -6.07
N PRO A 176 14.96 -0.55 -5.71
CA PRO A 176 14.70 0.86 -5.95
C PRO A 176 15.54 1.77 -5.03
N PRO A 177 15.95 2.96 -5.52
CA PRO A 177 16.50 4.00 -4.67
C PRO A 177 15.42 4.61 -3.78
N PHE A 178 15.81 5.13 -2.62
CA PHE A 178 14.93 5.98 -1.82
C PHE A 178 14.96 7.40 -2.40
N GLY A 179 13.82 7.89 -2.91
CA GLY A 179 13.67 9.23 -3.48
C GLY A 179 12.39 9.34 -4.32
N ILE A 180 11.79 10.53 -4.46
CA ILE A 180 10.49 10.69 -5.13
C ILE A 180 10.61 10.42 -6.63
N ILE A 181 11.30 11.25 -7.41
CA ILE A 181 11.52 10.96 -8.84
C ILE A 181 12.42 9.72 -9.05
N PRO A 182 13.46 9.48 -8.25
CA PRO A 182 14.30 8.28 -8.40
C PRO A 182 13.55 6.94 -8.36
N HIS A 183 12.60 6.73 -7.44
CA HIS A 183 11.85 5.47 -7.41
C HIS A 183 10.85 5.35 -8.59
N LEU A 184 10.31 6.47 -9.08
CA LEU A 184 9.50 6.49 -10.30
C LEU A 184 10.34 6.10 -11.53
N ASN A 185 11.56 6.63 -11.63
CA ASN A 185 12.50 6.26 -12.68
C ASN A 185 12.86 4.78 -12.62
N TRP A 186 13.10 4.23 -11.42
CA TRP A 186 13.31 2.78 -11.26
C TRP A 186 12.12 1.96 -11.78
N THR A 187 10.90 2.40 -11.50
CA THR A 187 9.68 1.73 -11.96
C THR A 187 9.62 1.67 -13.50
N ALA A 188 9.94 2.79 -14.16
CA ALA A 188 10.01 2.84 -15.62
C ALA A 188 11.17 1.98 -16.17
N SER A 189 12.35 2.07 -15.58
CA SER A 189 13.54 1.31 -15.99
C SER A 189 13.33 -0.19 -15.87
N LEU A 190 12.69 -0.68 -14.81
CA LEU A 190 12.35 -2.09 -14.65
C LEU A 190 11.49 -2.58 -15.82
N SER A 191 10.51 -1.78 -16.25
CA SER A 191 9.66 -2.11 -17.40
C SER A 191 10.46 -2.18 -18.70
N VAL A 192 11.36 -1.23 -18.93
CA VAL A 192 12.19 -1.18 -20.15
C VAL A 192 13.17 -2.36 -20.18
N LEU A 193 13.89 -2.59 -19.09
CA LEU A 193 14.93 -3.62 -19.01
C LEU A 193 14.39 -5.03 -19.22
N TYR A 194 13.20 -5.32 -18.70
CA TYR A 194 12.58 -6.64 -18.78
C TYR A 194 11.49 -6.75 -19.85
N GLY A 195 11.61 -5.96 -20.92
CA GLY A 195 10.82 -6.13 -22.13
C GLY A 195 9.33 -5.82 -21.95
N ASN A 196 9.02 -4.64 -21.42
CA ASN A 196 7.68 -4.07 -21.24
C ASN A 196 6.76 -4.87 -20.29
N PHE A 197 6.58 -4.33 -19.08
CA PHE A 197 5.74 -4.93 -18.03
C PHE A 197 4.25 -5.07 -18.40
N TYR A 198 3.75 -4.42 -19.44
CA TYR A 198 2.36 -4.64 -19.90
C TYR A 198 2.10 -6.08 -20.38
N TYR A 199 3.15 -6.83 -20.72
CA TYR A 199 3.04 -8.24 -21.11
C TYR A 199 3.23 -9.21 -19.94
N ASN A 200 3.50 -8.72 -18.73
CA ASN A 200 3.53 -9.54 -17.53
C ASN A 200 2.09 -9.83 -17.06
N PRO A 201 1.61 -11.08 -17.06
CA PRO A 201 0.23 -11.39 -16.71
C PRO A 201 -0.11 -11.03 -15.25
N PHE A 202 0.86 -11.12 -14.33
CA PHE A 202 0.66 -10.76 -12.94
C PHE A 202 0.62 -9.24 -12.72
N HIS A 203 1.31 -8.47 -13.56
CA HIS A 203 1.15 -7.02 -13.60
C HIS A 203 -0.26 -6.65 -14.08
N CYS A 204 -0.77 -7.31 -15.13
CA CYS A 204 -2.16 -7.13 -15.58
C CYS A 204 -3.17 -7.49 -14.49
N PHE A 205 -3.00 -8.61 -13.79
CA PHE A 205 -3.86 -8.98 -12.66
C PHE A 205 -3.79 -7.94 -11.54
N SER A 206 -2.60 -7.45 -11.18
CA SER A 206 -2.45 -6.39 -10.19
C SER A 206 -3.22 -5.13 -10.58
N ILE A 207 -3.19 -4.72 -11.85
CA ILE A 207 -3.98 -3.60 -12.38
C ILE A 207 -5.49 -3.88 -12.28
N VAL A 208 -5.95 -5.07 -12.69
CA VAL A 208 -7.37 -5.46 -12.59
C VAL A 208 -7.86 -5.35 -11.16
N PHE A 209 -7.08 -5.84 -10.19
CA PHE A 209 -7.45 -5.76 -8.78
C PHE A 209 -7.34 -4.35 -8.22
N LEU A 210 -6.40 -3.52 -8.68
CA LEU A 210 -6.29 -2.11 -8.30
C LEU A 210 -7.50 -1.31 -8.79
N TYR A 211 -7.83 -1.40 -10.08
CA TYR A 211 -8.99 -0.75 -10.67
C TYR A 211 -10.28 -1.29 -10.07
N GLY A 212 -10.35 -2.60 -9.86
CA GLY A 212 -11.45 -3.25 -9.16
C GLY A 212 -11.61 -2.78 -7.73
N SER A 213 -10.52 -2.49 -7.00
CA SER A 213 -10.58 -1.92 -5.65
C SER A 213 -11.18 -0.52 -5.65
N VAL A 214 -10.76 0.35 -6.59
CA VAL A 214 -11.36 1.69 -6.76
C VAL A 214 -12.84 1.57 -7.12
N LEU A 215 -13.17 0.71 -8.07
CA LEU A 215 -14.55 0.47 -8.51
C LEU A 215 -15.42 -0.03 -7.36
N LEU A 216 -14.99 -1.08 -6.65
CA LEU A 216 -15.73 -1.65 -5.52
C LEU A 216 -15.90 -0.66 -4.38
N PHE A 217 -14.86 0.13 -4.05
CA PHE A 217 -14.99 1.14 -3.00
C PHE A 217 -15.94 2.26 -3.41
N ALA A 218 -15.91 2.71 -4.67
CA ALA A 218 -16.85 3.71 -5.19
C ALA A 218 -18.29 3.19 -5.18
N MET A 219 -18.51 1.96 -5.65
CA MET A 219 -19.81 1.28 -5.62
C MET A 219 -20.33 1.12 -4.19
N HIS A 220 -19.49 0.60 -3.30
CA HIS A 220 -19.85 0.33 -1.92
C HIS A 220 -20.10 1.63 -1.14
N GLY A 221 -19.15 2.57 -1.14
CA GLY A 221 -19.29 3.87 -0.49
C GLY A 221 -20.51 4.63 -1.00
N GLY A 222 -20.73 4.66 -2.32
CA GLY A 222 -21.93 5.24 -2.92
C GLY A 222 -23.22 4.57 -2.44
N THR A 223 -23.22 3.24 -2.29
CA THR A 223 -24.36 2.47 -1.78
C THR A 223 -24.65 2.82 -0.31
N ILE A 224 -23.64 2.77 0.56
CA ILE A 224 -23.79 3.07 1.99
C ILE A 224 -24.32 4.49 2.19
N LEU A 225 -23.77 5.48 1.48
CA LEU A 225 -24.27 6.85 1.53
C LEU A 225 -25.72 6.97 1.01
N ALA A 226 -26.09 6.23 -0.04
CA ALA A 226 -27.46 6.22 -0.58
C ALA A 226 -28.49 5.59 0.38
N VAL A 227 -28.07 4.63 1.21
CA VAL A 227 -28.93 4.01 2.23
C VAL A 227 -28.73 4.57 3.65
N SER A 228 -27.91 5.60 3.84
CA SER A 228 -27.64 6.25 5.14
C SER A 228 -28.90 6.70 5.88
N ARG A 229 -29.95 7.14 5.16
CA ARG A 229 -31.25 7.50 5.79
C ARG A 229 -31.94 6.34 6.50
N PHE A 230 -31.49 5.11 6.26
CA PHE A 230 -31.96 3.89 6.89
C PHE A 230 -30.94 3.34 7.93
N GLY A 231 -29.85 4.07 8.19
CA GLY A 231 -28.78 3.64 9.10
C GLY A 231 -27.80 2.63 8.49
N GLY A 232 -27.67 2.60 7.16
CA GLY A 232 -26.84 1.61 6.47
C GLY A 232 -25.34 1.66 6.80
N GLU A 233 -24.84 2.74 7.37
CA GLU A 233 -23.48 2.86 7.90
C GLU A 233 -23.24 2.02 9.17
N ARG A 234 -24.32 1.56 9.84
CA ARG A 234 -24.26 0.66 11.00
C ARG A 234 -24.18 -0.79 10.54
N GLU A 235 -23.13 -1.08 9.78
CA GLU A 235 -23.00 -2.32 9.01
C GLU A 235 -22.95 -3.57 9.89
N THR A 236 -22.37 -3.47 11.09
CA THR A 236 -22.32 -4.58 12.05
C THR A 236 -23.71 -5.08 12.43
N GLU A 237 -24.65 -4.17 12.65
CA GLU A 237 -26.03 -4.49 12.99
C GLU A 237 -26.78 -5.04 11.77
N GLU A 238 -26.62 -4.44 10.59
CA GLU A 238 -27.23 -4.91 9.34
C GLU A 238 -26.72 -6.29 8.90
N ILE A 239 -25.50 -6.68 9.29
CA ILE A 239 -24.96 -8.03 9.07
C ILE A 239 -25.65 -9.06 9.98
N VAL A 240 -25.86 -8.73 11.25
CA VAL A 240 -26.43 -9.65 12.25
C VAL A 240 -27.95 -9.74 12.14
N ASP A 241 -28.62 -8.60 11.96
CA ASP A 241 -30.07 -8.47 11.81
C ASP A 241 -30.39 -7.61 10.59
N ARG A 242 -30.73 -8.27 9.49
CA ARG A 242 -30.84 -7.63 8.18
C ARG A 242 -31.99 -6.63 8.14
N GLY A 243 -31.65 -5.35 8.01
CA GLY A 243 -32.60 -4.25 7.90
C GLY A 243 -32.92 -3.86 6.45
N THR A 244 -33.76 -2.82 6.32
CA THR A 244 -34.15 -2.31 4.99
C THR A 244 -33.00 -1.62 4.26
N ALA A 245 -31.95 -1.18 4.97
CA ALA A 245 -30.75 -0.65 4.34
C ALA A 245 -30.04 -1.75 3.53
N ALA A 246 -29.81 -2.91 4.16
CA ALA A 246 -29.22 -4.07 3.49
C ALA A 246 -30.08 -4.60 2.35
N GLU A 247 -31.40 -4.68 2.52
CA GLU A 247 -32.31 -5.14 1.46
C GLU A 247 -32.29 -4.21 0.24
N ARG A 248 -32.37 -2.89 0.45
CA ARG A 248 -32.38 -1.92 -0.65
C ARG A 248 -31.03 -1.83 -1.35
N GLY A 249 -29.94 -1.87 -0.58
CA GLY A 249 -28.58 -1.93 -1.14
C GLY A 249 -28.38 -3.16 -2.03
N ALA A 250 -28.83 -4.34 -1.55
CA ALA A 250 -28.77 -5.57 -2.33
C ALA A 250 -29.67 -5.54 -3.58
N LEU A 251 -30.92 -5.09 -3.45
CA LEU A 251 -31.86 -5.02 -4.58
C LEU A 251 -31.40 -4.06 -5.67
N PHE A 252 -30.81 -2.92 -5.31
CA PHE A 252 -30.24 -1.98 -6.27
C PHE A 252 -29.22 -2.69 -7.19
N TRP A 253 -28.26 -3.41 -6.63
CA TRP A 253 -27.27 -4.14 -7.42
C TRP A 253 -27.88 -5.31 -8.17
N ARG A 254 -28.79 -6.07 -7.55
CA ARG A 254 -29.48 -7.19 -8.22
C ARG A 254 -30.21 -6.74 -9.47
N TRP A 255 -30.90 -5.61 -9.41
CA TRP A 255 -31.63 -5.05 -10.55
C TRP A 255 -30.71 -4.38 -11.58
N THR A 256 -29.52 -3.91 -11.18
CA THR A 256 -28.57 -3.24 -12.07
C THR A 256 -27.71 -4.24 -12.86
N ILE A 257 -27.17 -5.26 -12.19
CA ILE A 257 -26.18 -6.18 -12.77
C ILE A 257 -26.56 -7.67 -12.69
N GLY A 258 -27.79 -7.99 -12.29
CA GLY A 258 -28.34 -9.35 -12.28
C GLY A 258 -27.95 -10.22 -11.08
N PHE A 259 -27.01 -9.77 -10.24
CA PHE A 259 -26.62 -10.40 -8.98
C PHE A 259 -26.29 -9.34 -7.92
N ASN A 260 -26.13 -9.76 -6.67
CA ASN A 260 -25.79 -8.86 -5.56
C ASN A 260 -24.96 -9.58 -4.49
N ALA A 261 -24.25 -8.80 -3.69
CA ALA A 261 -23.64 -9.24 -2.45
C ALA A 261 -24.59 -9.00 -1.24
N THR A 262 -24.15 -9.45 -0.07
CA THR A 262 -24.69 -9.08 1.25
C THR A 262 -23.81 -8.02 1.89
N PHE A 263 -24.31 -7.39 2.97
CA PHE A 263 -23.54 -6.42 3.76
C PHE A 263 -22.29 -7.02 4.41
N GLU A 264 -22.19 -8.35 4.59
CA GLU A 264 -20.92 -8.96 5.05
C GLU A 264 -20.01 -9.33 3.87
N SER A 265 -20.58 -9.90 2.81
CA SER A 265 -19.79 -10.45 1.72
C SER A 265 -19.17 -9.36 0.83
N VAL A 266 -19.79 -8.18 0.71
CA VAL A 266 -19.20 -7.06 -0.04
C VAL A 266 -17.84 -6.62 0.54
N HIS A 267 -17.68 -6.64 1.87
CA HIS A 267 -16.39 -6.38 2.51
C HIS A 267 -15.38 -7.48 2.23
N ARG A 268 -15.83 -8.73 2.07
CA ARG A 268 -14.95 -9.85 1.64
C ARG A 268 -14.48 -9.65 0.20
N TRP A 269 -15.34 -9.19 -0.71
CA TRP A 269 -14.96 -8.81 -2.07
C TRP A 269 -13.91 -7.70 -2.07
N ALA A 270 -14.18 -6.60 -1.37
CA ALA A 270 -13.24 -5.47 -1.26
C ALA A 270 -11.89 -5.90 -0.63
N TYR A 271 -11.95 -6.70 0.44
CA TYR A 271 -10.78 -7.24 1.13
C TYR A 271 -9.89 -8.08 0.21
N TRP A 272 -10.49 -9.01 -0.55
CA TRP A 272 -9.72 -9.85 -1.47
C TRP A 272 -9.16 -9.08 -2.66
N PHE A 273 -9.91 -8.11 -3.23
CA PHE A 273 -9.38 -7.27 -4.31
C PHE A 273 -8.17 -6.44 -3.85
N ALA A 274 -8.23 -5.86 -2.65
CA ALA A 274 -7.09 -5.12 -2.09
C ALA A 274 -5.86 -6.03 -1.87
N ILE A 275 -6.06 -7.24 -1.33
CA ILE A 275 -4.98 -8.22 -1.15
C ILE A 275 -4.38 -8.65 -2.48
N LEU A 276 -5.22 -9.07 -3.42
CA LEU A 276 -4.78 -9.62 -4.69
C LEU A 276 -4.04 -8.58 -5.55
N THR A 277 -4.32 -7.30 -5.37
CA THR A 277 -3.53 -6.20 -5.98
C THR A 277 -2.05 -6.34 -5.64
N THR A 278 -1.74 -6.44 -4.35
CA THR A 278 -0.35 -6.51 -3.87
C THR A 278 0.25 -7.89 -4.07
N PHE A 279 -0.55 -8.95 -3.86
CA PHE A 279 -0.10 -10.33 -4.00
C PHE A 279 0.27 -10.67 -5.44
N ALA A 280 -0.57 -10.31 -6.42
CA ALA A 280 -0.26 -10.50 -7.83
C ALA A 280 0.96 -9.67 -8.24
N GLY A 281 1.03 -8.40 -7.80
CA GLY A 281 2.20 -7.54 -8.06
C GLY A 281 3.50 -8.18 -7.56
N ALA A 282 3.47 -8.78 -6.37
CA ALA A 282 4.65 -9.42 -5.78
C ALA A 282 5.11 -10.61 -6.63
N ILE A 283 4.18 -11.47 -7.07
CA ILE A 283 4.50 -12.60 -7.96
C ILE A 283 5.09 -12.09 -9.29
N GLY A 284 4.50 -11.05 -9.88
CA GLY A 284 4.99 -10.47 -11.13
C GLY A 284 6.42 -9.94 -11.02
N ILE A 285 6.75 -9.27 -9.91
CA ILE A 285 8.11 -8.83 -9.59
C ILE A 285 9.04 -10.02 -9.41
N LEU A 286 8.67 -11.00 -8.59
CA LEU A 286 9.54 -12.14 -8.27
C LEU A 286 9.93 -12.97 -9.49
N LEU A 287 9.05 -13.09 -10.50
CA LEU A 287 9.31 -13.81 -11.75
C LEU A 287 10.19 -13.01 -12.74
N THR A 288 10.28 -11.68 -12.57
CA THR A 288 11.00 -10.80 -13.48
C THR A 288 12.51 -10.88 -13.25
N GLY A 289 13.24 -11.34 -14.26
CA GLY A 289 14.68 -11.56 -14.24
C GLY A 289 15.13 -12.88 -13.60
N THR A 290 14.24 -13.56 -12.87
CA THR A 290 14.52 -14.89 -12.28
C THR A 290 14.00 -16.02 -13.18
N VAL A 291 12.85 -15.79 -13.83
CA VAL A 291 12.18 -16.76 -14.69
C VAL A 291 11.95 -16.18 -16.09
N VAL A 292 11.65 -14.88 -16.19
CA VAL A 292 11.38 -14.20 -17.46
C VAL A 292 12.23 -12.94 -17.58
N ASP A 293 13.09 -12.90 -18.60
CA ASP A 293 13.97 -11.76 -18.88
C ASP A 293 13.37 -10.74 -19.86
N ASN A 294 12.35 -11.15 -20.62
CA ASN A 294 11.64 -10.26 -21.54
C ASN A 294 10.16 -10.64 -21.64
N TRP A 295 9.30 -9.81 -21.04
CA TRP A 295 7.86 -10.08 -20.96
C TRP A 295 7.16 -10.00 -22.32
N TYR A 296 7.59 -9.11 -23.21
CA TYR A 296 7.05 -9.02 -24.57
C TYR A 296 7.31 -10.30 -25.36
N LEU A 297 8.56 -10.79 -25.38
CA LEU A 297 8.89 -12.04 -26.06
C LEU A 297 8.21 -13.26 -25.42
N TRP A 298 8.02 -13.24 -24.09
CA TRP A 298 7.17 -14.21 -23.41
C TRP A 298 5.72 -14.13 -23.95
N GLY A 299 5.16 -12.93 -24.11
CA GLY A 299 3.84 -12.71 -24.70
C GLY A 299 3.74 -13.20 -26.15
N VAL A 300 4.76 -12.96 -26.97
CA VAL A 300 4.83 -13.49 -28.35
C VAL A 300 4.84 -15.01 -28.35
N LYS A 301 5.68 -15.64 -27.52
CA LYS A 301 5.78 -17.11 -27.39
C LYS A 301 4.42 -17.76 -27.09
N TRP A 302 3.57 -17.10 -26.32
CA TRP A 302 2.25 -17.61 -25.92
C TRP A 302 1.10 -17.05 -26.76
N GLY A 303 1.38 -16.35 -27.87
CA GLY A 303 0.35 -15.83 -28.77
C GLY A 303 -0.53 -14.74 -28.16
N LEU A 304 -0.02 -14.00 -27.17
CA LEU A 304 -0.72 -12.88 -26.51
C LEU A 304 -0.39 -11.52 -27.15
N ALA A 305 0.77 -11.42 -27.82
CA ALA A 305 1.20 -10.19 -28.46
C ALA A 305 0.46 -9.96 -29.79
N PRO A 306 -0.23 -8.82 -29.96
CA PRO A 306 -0.86 -8.49 -31.23
C PRO A 306 0.20 -8.13 -32.28
N GLU A 307 -0.04 -8.55 -33.51
CA GLU A 307 0.74 -8.13 -34.68
C GLU A 307 0.01 -6.99 -35.40
N TYR A 308 0.77 -6.00 -35.86
CA TYR A 308 0.25 -4.84 -36.57
C TYR A 308 0.86 -4.78 -37.98
N PRO A 309 0.09 -4.37 -39.01
CA PRO A 309 0.65 -4.16 -40.35
C PRO A 309 1.81 -3.17 -40.33
N ALA A 310 2.87 -3.46 -41.08
CA ALA A 310 4.01 -2.56 -41.24
C ALA A 310 3.57 -1.29 -41.98
N THR A 311 3.40 -0.18 -41.26
CA THR A 311 3.04 1.13 -41.80
C THR A 311 4.24 1.97 -42.21
N TYR A 312 5.43 1.58 -41.77
CA TYR A 312 6.71 2.22 -42.07
C TYR A 312 7.67 1.20 -42.68
N PRO A 313 8.65 1.65 -43.50
CA PRO A 313 9.70 0.77 -44.00
C PRO A 313 10.44 0.09 -42.85
N ASP A 314 10.86 -1.16 -43.06
CA ASP A 314 11.66 -1.88 -42.07
C ASP A 314 12.94 -1.12 -41.77
N MET A 315 13.19 -0.89 -40.48
CA MET A 315 14.45 -0.29 -40.03
C MET A 315 15.54 -1.35 -40.16
N THR A 316 16.39 -1.23 -41.18
CA THR A 316 17.61 -2.03 -41.29
C THR A 316 18.62 -1.53 -40.28
N LEU A 317 18.97 -2.37 -39.30
CA LEU A 317 20.09 -2.08 -38.41
C LEU A 317 21.38 -2.04 -39.26
N PRO A 318 22.30 -1.07 -39.01
CA PRO A 318 23.63 -1.14 -39.60
C PRO A 318 24.28 -2.48 -39.21
N PRO A 319 25.08 -3.09 -40.10
CA PRO A 319 25.87 -4.26 -39.71
C PRO A 319 26.78 -3.92 -38.53
N GLU A 320 26.84 -4.82 -37.54
CA GLU A 320 27.67 -4.72 -36.34
C GLU A 320 29.16 -4.58 -36.65
#